data_AF-A0A929K855-F1
#
_entry.id   AF-A0A929K855-F1
#
_cell.length_a   1.000
_cell.length_b   1.000
_cell.length_c   1.000
_cell.angle_alpha   90.00
_cell.angle_beta   90.00
_cell.angle_gamma   90.00
#
_symmetry.space_group_name_H-M   'P 1'
#
loop_
_entity.id
_entity.type
_entity.pdbx_description
1 polymer ?
#
loop_
_entity_poly.entity_id
_entity_poly.type
_entity_poly.pdbx_seq_one_letter_code
_entity_poly.pdbx_strand_id
1 'polypeptide(L)'
;MEVIGTLAGGVAHDLNNILSGLVSYPELLLLEIPEDSSLRNPILTIQKSGEKAVAIVQDLLTLARRGVAVKEVVNFNHIISEYLKSPEHERLMSFHPEVHVETGLEKDLLNILGSSVHLSKTVMNLVSNAAEAMPDGREILISTENRYIDRPIRGYDHL
;
A
#
# COMPACT_ATOMS: atom_id res chain seq x y z
N MET A 1 -12.19 -7.64 23.30
CA MET A 1 -11.55 -7.05 22.10
C MET A 1 -11.23 -8.10 21.00
N GLU A 2 -11.50 -9.40 21.20
CA GLU A 2 -11.33 -10.47 20.19
C GLU A 2 -12.40 -10.51 19.08
N VAL A 3 -13.56 -9.87 19.29
CA VAL A 3 -14.73 -9.97 18.40
C VAL A 3 -14.52 -9.36 17.01
N ILE A 4 -13.65 -8.34 16.88
CA ILE A 4 -13.43 -7.65 15.61
C ILE A 4 -12.60 -8.51 14.63
N GLY A 5 -11.65 -9.31 15.13
CA GLY A 5 -10.77 -10.11 14.28
C GLY A 5 -11.47 -11.30 13.61
N THR A 6 -12.35 -11.99 14.34
CA THR A 6 -13.15 -13.11 13.81
C THR A 6 -14.28 -12.66 12.90
N LEU A 7 -14.93 -11.51 13.20
CA LEU A 7 -15.94 -10.93 12.30
C LEU A 7 -15.31 -10.42 11.00
N ALA A 8 -14.14 -9.77 11.08
CA ALA A 8 -13.46 -9.25 9.91
C ALA A 8 -13.02 -10.36 8.95
N GLY A 9 -12.60 -11.53 9.44
CA GLY A 9 -12.21 -12.65 8.58
C GLY A 9 -13.36 -13.27 7.78
N GLY A 10 -14.55 -13.39 8.38
CA GLY A 10 -15.74 -13.87 7.66
C GLY A 10 -16.25 -12.86 6.64
N VAL A 11 -16.34 -11.58 7.04
CA VAL A 11 -16.77 -10.49 6.15
C VAL A 11 -15.76 -10.26 5.01
N ALA A 12 -14.46 -10.41 5.27
CA ALA A 12 -13.40 -10.36 4.26
C ALA A 12 -13.63 -11.34 3.13
N HIS A 13 -13.90 -12.59 3.50
CA HIS A 13 -14.05 -13.68 2.57
C HIS A 13 -15.24 -13.43 1.65
N ASP A 14 -16.37 -13.02 2.22
CA ASP A 14 -17.57 -12.72 1.46
C ASP A 14 -17.40 -11.49 0.55
N LEU A 15 -16.72 -10.45 1.04
CA LEU A 15 -16.37 -9.28 0.23
C LEU A 15 -15.42 -9.64 -0.91
N ASN A 16 -14.39 -10.45 -0.67
CA ASN A 16 -13.47 -10.90 -1.72
C ASN A 16 -14.20 -11.71 -2.81
N ASN A 17 -15.20 -12.51 -2.45
CA ASN A 17 -16.01 -13.24 -3.42
C ASN A 17 -16.82 -12.31 -4.33
N ILE A 18 -17.43 -11.25 -3.77
CA ILE A 18 -18.18 -10.26 -4.55
C ILE A 18 -17.23 -9.42 -5.43
N LEU A 19 -16.12 -8.97 -4.85
CA LEU A 19 -15.16 -8.11 -5.52
C LEU A 19 -14.43 -8.83 -6.66
N SER A 20 -14.20 -10.13 -6.53
CA SER A 20 -13.60 -10.94 -7.61
C SER A 20 -14.43 -10.84 -8.89
N GLY A 21 -15.76 -10.91 -8.79
CA GLY A 21 -16.64 -10.71 -9.95
C GLY A 21 -16.58 -9.30 -10.52
N LEU A 22 -16.54 -8.28 -9.64
CA LEU A 22 -16.46 -6.88 -10.06
C LEU A 22 -15.14 -6.49 -10.73
N VAL A 23 -14.07 -7.26 -10.53
CA VAL A 23 -12.79 -7.05 -11.21
C VAL A 23 -12.67 -7.94 -12.46
N SER A 24 -13.02 -9.22 -12.35
CA SER A 24 -12.80 -10.20 -13.44
C SER A 24 -13.82 -10.12 -14.58
N TYR A 25 -15.11 -9.87 -14.31
CA TYR A 25 -16.09 -9.78 -15.40
C TYR A 25 -15.83 -8.58 -16.32
N PRO A 26 -15.49 -7.37 -15.82
CA PRO A 26 -15.05 -6.29 -16.68
C PRO A 26 -13.86 -6.67 -17.57
N GLU A 27 -12.88 -7.39 -17.03
CA GLU A 27 -11.71 -7.85 -17.78
C GLU A 27 -12.13 -8.80 -18.93
N LEU A 28 -12.98 -9.79 -18.65
CA LEU A 28 -13.52 -10.69 -19.67
C LEU A 28 -14.33 -9.94 -20.74
N LEU A 29 -15.18 -8.99 -20.32
CA LEU A 29 -15.96 -8.19 -21.25
C LEU A 29 -15.07 -7.33 -22.15
N LEU A 30 -13.98 -6.76 -21.62
CA LEU A 30 -13.02 -5.96 -22.39
C LEU A 30 -12.28 -6.77 -23.46
N LEU A 31 -12.14 -8.09 -23.28
CA LEU A 31 -11.58 -9.01 -24.27
C LEU A 31 -12.56 -9.32 -25.41
N GLU A 32 -13.87 -9.28 -25.14
CA GLU A 32 -14.91 -9.64 -26.12
C GLU A 32 -15.43 -8.44 -26.93
N ILE A 33 -15.26 -7.22 -26.43
CA ILE A 33 -15.74 -6.01 -27.12
C ILE A 33 -14.66 -5.32 -27.97
N PRO A 34 -15.04 -4.70 -29.10
CA PRO A 34 -14.14 -3.88 -29.92
C PRO A 34 -13.48 -2.72 -29.13
N GLU A 35 -12.30 -2.28 -29.57
CA GLU A 35 -11.59 -1.16 -28.94
C GLU A 35 -12.31 0.18 -29.04
N ASP A 36 -13.08 0.39 -30.09
CA ASP A 36 -13.88 1.58 -30.37
C ASP A 36 -15.29 1.53 -29.76
N SER A 37 -15.62 0.45 -29.03
CA SER A 37 -16.92 0.30 -28.38
C SER A 37 -17.18 1.41 -27.36
N SER A 38 -18.36 2.03 -27.44
CA SER A 38 -18.81 3.03 -26.45
C SER A 38 -18.95 2.48 -25.03
N LEU A 39 -19.03 1.15 -24.88
CA LEU A 39 -19.09 0.46 -23.58
C LEU A 39 -17.72 0.28 -22.92
N ARG A 40 -16.63 0.47 -23.66
CA ARG A 40 -15.26 0.23 -23.15
C ARG A 40 -14.91 1.12 -21.97
N ASN A 41 -15.16 2.43 -22.08
CA ASN A 41 -14.91 3.39 -21.01
C ASN A 41 -15.76 3.13 -19.73
N PRO A 42 -17.08 2.88 -19.83
CA PRO A 42 -17.87 2.41 -18.71
C PRO A 42 -17.31 1.16 -18.03
N ILE A 43 -16.93 0.13 -18.80
CA ILE A 43 -16.42 -1.13 -18.25
C ILE A 43 -15.07 -0.94 -17.55
N LEU A 44 -14.16 -0.16 -18.13
CA LEU A 44 -12.89 0.24 -17.48
C LEU A 44 -13.14 0.99 -16.17
N THR A 45 -14.19 1.81 -16.11
CA THR A 45 -14.56 2.54 -14.89
C THR A 45 -15.07 1.59 -13.80
N ILE A 46 -15.85 0.57 -14.17
CA ILE A 46 -16.30 -0.49 -13.26
C ILE A 46 -15.11 -1.26 -12.73
N GLN A 47 -14.19 -1.71 -13.60
CA GLN A 47 -12.98 -2.44 -13.22
C GLN A 47 -12.15 -1.66 -12.19
N LYS A 48 -11.81 -0.40 -12.51
CA LYS A 48 -11.05 0.49 -11.61
C LYS A 48 -11.75 0.72 -10.28
N SER A 49 -13.08 0.75 -10.27
CA SER A 49 -13.86 0.91 -9.03
C SER A 49 -13.82 -0.36 -8.18
N GLY A 50 -13.87 -1.54 -8.81
CA GLY A 50 -13.68 -2.83 -8.16
C GLY A 50 -12.29 -2.97 -7.52
N GLU A 51 -11.23 -2.61 -8.25
CA GLU A 51 -9.86 -2.60 -7.75
C GLU A 51 -9.69 -1.69 -6.53
N LYS A 52 -10.26 -0.48 -6.57
CA LYS A 52 -10.25 0.45 -5.42
C LYS A 52 -10.96 -0.15 -4.21
N ALA A 53 -12.11 -0.80 -4.42
CA ALA A 53 -12.84 -1.44 -3.34
C ALA A 53 -12.05 -2.62 -2.71
N VAL A 54 -11.35 -3.41 -3.53
CA VAL A 54 -10.42 -4.45 -3.05
C VAL A 54 -9.33 -3.84 -2.16
N ALA A 55 -8.70 -2.75 -2.60
CA ALA A 55 -7.69 -2.06 -1.81
C ALA A 55 -8.26 -1.63 -0.44
N ILE A 56 -9.41 -0.93 -0.41
CA ILE A 56 -10.05 -0.47 0.83
C ILE A 56 -10.36 -1.63 1.79
N VAL A 57 -10.89 -2.74 1.28
CA VAL A 57 -11.17 -3.92 2.11
C VAL A 57 -9.88 -4.50 2.66
N GLN A 58 -8.83 -4.60 1.87
CA GLN A 58 -7.53 -5.08 2.34
C GLN A 58 -6.95 -4.16 3.44
N ASP A 59 -7.02 -2.83 3.30
CA ASP A 59 -6.63 -1.89 4.35
C ASP A 59 -7.41 -2.13 5.65
N LEU A 60 -8.74 -2.27 5.55
CA LEU A 60 -9.60 -2.53 6.70
C LEU A 60 -9.24 -3.85 7.38
N LEU A 61 -8.94 -4.88 6.60
CA LEU A 61 -8.53 -6.18 7.13
C LEU A 61 -7.16 -6.14 7.77
N THR A 62 -6.21 -5.41 7.20
CA THR A 62 -4.90 -5.17 7.84
C THR A 62 -5.07 -4.50 9.20
N LEU A 63 -6.00 -3.54 9.33
CA LEU A 63 -6.32 -2.89 10.61
C LEU A 63 -7.04 -3.82 11.59
N ALA A 64 -8.01 -4.59 11.13
CA ALA A 64 -8.81 -5.50 11.95
C ALA A 64 -8.00 -6.72 12.41
N ARG A 65 -7.05 -7.18 11.60
CA ARG A 65 -6.20 -8.35 11.84
C ARG A 65 -4.95 -7.94 12.62
N ARG A 66 -5.13 -7.43 13.85
CA ARG A 66 -4.05 -7.15 14.82
C ARG A 66 -3.21 -8.38 15.25
N GLY A 67 -3.27 -9.53 14.56
CA GLY A 67 -2.72 -10.79 15.10
C GLY A 67 -2.03 -11.77 14.14
N VAL A 68 -2.18 -11.69 12.80
CA VAL A 68 -1.53 -12.67 11.90
C VAL A 68 -1.06 -12.01 10.61
N ALA A 69 -0.10 -11.10 10.72
CA ALA A 69 0.77 -10.80 9.60
C ALA A 69 1.75 -11.97 9.46
N VAL A 70 1.95 -12.51 8.24
CA VAL A 70 3.07 -13.43 8.00
C VAL A 70 4.33 -12.65 8.32
N LYS A 71 4.99 -13.05 9.39
CA LYS A 71 6.21 -12.42 9.88
C LYS A 71 7.38 -13.21 9.32
N GLU A 72 8.12 -12.60 8.43
CA GLU A 72 9.35 -13.14 7.87
C GLU A 72 10.52 -12.21 8.22
N VAL A 73 11.73 -12.76 8.15
CA VAL A 73 12.94 -11.95 8.34
C VAL A 73 13.17 -11.18 7.04
N VAL A 74 13.08 -9.86 7.11
CA VAL A 74 13.22 -8.97 5.95
C VAL A 74 14.32 -7.95 6.16
N ASN A 75 14.91 -7.52 5.05
CA ASN A 75 15.76 -6.34 5.02
C ASN A 75 14.93 -5.13 4.56
N PHE A 76 14.77 -4.12 5.43
CA PHE A 76 13.87 -3.00 5.14
C PHE A 76 14.38 -2.10 4.01
N ASN A 77 15.69 -2.01 3.80
CA ASN A 77 16.25 -1.27 2.64
C ASN A 77 15.86 -1.90 1.31
N HIS A 78 15.74 -3.23 1.24
CA HIS A 78 15.27 -3.90 0.03
C HIS A 78 13.82 -3.52 -0.26
N ILE A 79 12.95 -3.52 0.75
CA ILE A 79 11.55 -3.12 0.62
C ILE A 79 11.43 -1.68 0.11
N ILE A 80 12.20 -0.74 0.67
CA ILE A 80 12.23 0.66 0.19
C ILE A 80 12.69 0.71 -1.27
N SER A 81 13.77 0.00 -1.59
CA SER A 81 14.34 0.01 -2.95
C SER A 81 13.41 -0.61 -3.99
N GLU A 82 12.63 -1.63 -3.63
CA GLU A 82 11.62 -2.24 -4.50
C GLU A 82 10.44 -1.30 -4.71
N TYR A 83 9.96 -0.64 -3.65
CA TYR A 83 8.90 0.36 -3.76
C TYR A 83 9.30 1.53 -4.68
N LEU A 84 10.51 2.06 -4.55
CA LEU A 84 10.97 3.18 -5.40
C LEU A 84 11.09 2.82 -6.88
N LYS A 85 11.12 1.53 -7.22
CA LYS A 85 11.12 1.03 -8.61
C LYS A 85 9.74 0.58 -9.07
N SER A 86 8.71 0.75 -8.24
CA SER A 86 7.39 0.22 -8.51
C SER A 86 6.56 1.19 -9.37
N PRO A 87 5.63 0.69 -10.21
CA PRO A 87 4.74 1.55 -11.00
C PRO A 87 3.89 2.49 -10.14
N GLU A 88 3.58 2.10 -8.90
CA GLU A 88 2.85 2.93 -7.95
C GLU A 88 3.65 4.17 -7.54
N HIS A 89 4.94 4.01 -7.29
CA HIS A 89 5.82 5.13 -7.00
C HIS A 89 5.98 6.06 -8.22
N GLU A 90 6.23 5.49 -9.41
CA GLU A 90 6.31 6.26 -10.65
C GLU A 90 5.04 7.08 -10.90
N ARG A 91 3.88 6.45 -10.69
CA ARG A 91 2.59 7.11 -10.82
C ARG A 91 2.42 8.25 -9.81
N LEU A 92 2.80 8.05 -8.56
CA LEU A 92 2.76 9.11 -7.55
C LEU A 92 3.61 10.31 -7.98
N MET A 93 4.85 10.07 -8.44
CA MET A 93 5.74 11.14 -8.90
C MET A 93 5.21 11.87 -10.13
N SER A 94 4.47 11.20 -11.02
CA SER A 94 3.84 11.87 -12.16
C SER A 94 2.73 12.86 -11.77
N PHE A 95 2.09 12.67 -10.61
CA PHE A 95 1.13 13.64 -10.07
C PHE A 95 1.79 14.76 -9.27
N HIS A 96 3.02 14.55 -8.80
CA HIS A 96 3.79 15.50 -7.98
C HIS A 96 5.18 15.76 -8.59
N PRO A 97 5.28 16.34 -9.81
CA PRO A 97 6.53 16.43 -10.55
C PRO A 97 7.60 17.31 -9.90
N GLU A 98 7.22 18.21 -8.99
CA GLU A 98 8.14 19.07 -8.23
C GLU A 98 8.74 18.37 -6.99
N VAL A 99 8.23 17.18 -6.64
CA VAL A 99 8.72 16.40 -5.50
C VAL A 99 9.88 15.51 -5.93
N HIS A 100 10.99 15.61 -5.20
CA HIS A 100 12.15 14.73 -5.37
C HIS A 100 12.28 13.80 -4.17
N VAL A 101 12.56 12.52 -4.42
CA VAL A 101 12.79 11.53 -3.35
C VAL A 101 14.27 11.20 -3.26
N GLU A 102 14.87 11.49 -2.11
CA GLU A 102 16.24 11.11 -1.78
C GLU A 102 16.26 9.96 -0.76
N THR A 103 17.34 9.18 -0.79
CA THR A 103 17.51 8.04 0.13
C THR A 103 18.84 8.08 0.86
N GLY A 104 18.78 7.89 2.17
CA GLY A 104 19.92 7.75 3.08
C GLY A 104 19.84 6.41 3.80
N LEU A 105 20.03 5.31 3.06
CA LEU A 105 19.85 3.95 3.59
C LEU A 105 21.16 3.43 4.20
N GLU A 106 21.16 3.08 5.50
CA GLU A 106 22.33 2.49 6.16
C GLU A 106 22.70 1.15 5.51
N LYS A 107 23.95 0.99 5.06
CA LYS A 107 24.41 -0.20 4.29
C LYS A 107 24.24 -1.51 5.07
N ASP A 108 24.53 -1.47 6.37
CA ASP A 108 24.49 -2.62 7.27
C ASP A 108 23.24 -2.60 8.17
N LEU A 109 22.10 -2.15 7.63
CA LEU A 109 20.84 -2.15 8.36
C LEU A 109 20.47 -3.57 8.83
N LEU A 110 20.18 -3.72 10.12
CA LEU A 110 19.79 -4.99 10.70
C LEU A 110 18.45 -5.46 10.12
N ASN A 111 18.32 -6.78 9.96
CA ASN A 111 17.05 -7.36 9.53
C ASN A 111 15.98 -7.23 10.62
N ILE A 112 14.74 -7.06 10.19
CA ILE A 112 13.57 -6.96 11.06
C ILE A 112 12.63 -8.13 10.80
N LEU A 113 11.80 -8.45 11.80
CA LEU A 113 10.73 -9.43 11.67
C LEU A 113 9.43 -8.71 11.33
N GLY A 114 8.90 -8.89 10.12
CA GLY A 114 7.72 -8.17 9.65
C GLY A 114 7.07 -8.80 8.43
N SER A 115 5.97 -8.21 7.97
CA SER A 115 5.35 -8.56 6.69
C SER A 115 5.85 -7.59 5.63
N SER A 116 6.55 -8.10 4.62
CA SER A 116 7.04 -7.32 3.47
C SER A 116 5.96 -6.46 2.83
N VAL A 117 4.78 -7.04 2.56
CA VAL A 117 3.62 -6.34 1.97
C VAL A 117 3.15 -5.18 2.84
N HIS A 118 2.98 -5.38 4.15
CA HIS A 118 2.54 -4.31 5.05
C HIS A 118 3.59 -3.22 5.23
N LEU A 119 4.87 -3.60 5.26
CA LEU A 119 5.99 -2.68 5.35
C LEU A 119 6.12 -1.82 4.09
N SER A 120 6.01 -2.42 2.90
CA SER A 120 5.99 -1.70 1.62
C SER A 120 4.83 -0.69 1.57
N LYS A 121 3.63 -1.13 1.96
CA LYS A 121 2.46 -0.24 2.04
C LYS A 121 2.64 0.92 3.03
N THR A 122 3.34 0.67 4.14
CA THR A 122 3.67 1.72 5.11
C THR A 122 4.55 2.77 4.46
N VAL A 123 5.60 2.36 3.75
CA VAL A 123 6.47 3.29 3.00
C VAL A 123 5.67 4.07 1.97
N MET A 124 4.86 3.39 1.15
CA MET A 124 3.99 4.03 0.16
C MET A 124 3.10 5.11 0.77
N ASN A 125 2.41 4.80 1.87
CA ASN A 125 1.52 5.74 2.53
C ASN A 125 2.26 6.95 3.09
N LEU A 126 3.44 6.76 3.68
CA LEU A 126 4.26 7.86 4.19
C LEU A 126 4.74 8.78 3.07
N VAL A 127 5.17 8.21 1.93
CA VAL A 127 5.62 8.98 0.77
C VAL A 127 4.46 9.73 0.11
N SER A 128 3.29 9.10 -0.03
CA SER A 128 2.07 9.77 -0.54
C SER A 128 1.67 10.95 0.33
N ASN A 129 1.58 10.73 1.65
CA ASN A 129 1.23 11.79 2.59
C ASN A 129 2.25 12.95 2.57
N ALA A 130 3.54 12.63 2.44
CA ALA A 130 4.58 13.65 2.34
C ALA A 130 4.46 14.46 1.04
N ALA A 131 4.22 13.81 -0.10
CA ALA A 131 4.04 14.47 -1.39
C ALA A 131 2.78 15.37 -1.42
N GLU A 132 1.67 14.88 -0.87
CA GLU A 132 0.40 15.62 -0.76
C GLU A 132 0.51 16.85 0.16
N ALA A 133 1.32 16.76 1.21
CA ALA A 133 1.52 17.85 2.16
C ALA A 133 2.47 18.96 1.64
N MET A 134 3.10 18.80 0.47
CA MET A 134 4.10 19.73 -0.08
C MET A 134 3.55 20.55 -1.26
N PRO A 135 3.00 21.76 -1.03
CA PRO A 135 2.48 22.61 -2.09
C PRO A 135 3.56 23.15 -3.05
N ASP A 136 4.78 23.38 -2.54
CA ASP A 136 5.87 24.01 -3.32
C ASP A 136 6.90 23.02 -3.86
N GLY A 137 6.75 21.71 -3.58
CA GLY A 137 7.65 20.63 -4.05
C GLY A 137 9.13 20.82 -3.70
N ARG A 138 9.63 20.07 -2.70
CA ARG A 138 11.07 20.12 -2.36
C ARG A 138 11.69 18.74 -2.38
N GLU A 139 11.67 18.07 -1.24
CA GLU A 139 12.45 16.87 -1.03
C GLU A 139 11.78 15.99 0.03
N ILE A 140 11.63 14.71 -0.30
CA ILE A 140 11.28 13.65 0.64
C ILE A 140 12.55 12.83 0.87
N LEU A 141 13.10 12.92 2.07
CA LEU A 141 14.24 12.08 2.48
C LEU A 141 13.74 10.81 3.17
N ILE A 142 14.10 9.65 2.62
CA ILE A 142 13.89 8.34 3.24
C ILE A 142 15.22 7.84 3.80
N SER A 143 15.36 7.82 5.13
CA SER A 143 16.56 7.34 5.81
C SER A 143 16.28 6.13 6.69
N THR A 144 17.23 5.19 6.74
CA THR A 144 17.19 4.05 7.66
C THR A 144 18.46 4.02 8.48
N GLU A 145 18.32 3.66 9.77
CA GLU A 145 19.47 3.51 10.65
C GLU A 145 19.22 2.52 11.79
N ASN A 146 20.30 1.91 12.27
CA ASN A 146 20.34 1.08 13.46
C ASN A 146 20.45 1.97 14.71
N ARG A 147 19.43 1.94 15.57
CA ARG A 147 19.44 2.68 16.84
C ARG A 147 19.24 1.74 18.02
N TYR A 148 20.13 1.86 19.01
CA TYR A 148 20.01 1.24 20.32
C TYR A 148 19.44 2.26 21.27
N ILE A 149 18.35 1.90 21.96
CA ILE A 149 17.60 2.84 22.77
C ILE A 149 17.52 2.29 24.19
N ASP A 150 18.09 3.02 25.15
CA ASP A 150 18.14 2.62 26.56
C ASP A 150 16.81 2.89 27.30
N ARG A 151 15.92 3.67 26.68
CA ARG A 151 14.61 4.07 27.22
C ARG A 151 13.56 4.04 26.11
N PRO A 152 12.34 3.56 26.35
CA PRO A 152 11.30 3.54 25.31
C PRO A 152 11.03 4.97 24.79
N ILE A 153 11.13 5.16 23.48
CA ILE A 153 10.65 6.38 22.82
C ILE A 153 9.13 6.31 22.83
N ARG A 154 8.46 7.27 23.50
CA ARG A 154 7.01 7.42 23.39
C ARG A 154 6.70 7.89 21.97
N GLY A 155 5.96 7.08 21.21
CA GLY A 155 5.44 7.46 19.89
C GLY A 155 4.25 8.42 19.98
N TYR A 156 3.51 8.54 18.88
CA TYR A 156 2.29 9.38 18.77
C TYR A 156 1.02 8.75 19.38
N ASP A 157 1.14 7.85 20.37
CA ASP A 157 0.01 7.12 20.96
C ASP A 157 -0.86 7.96 21.93
N HIS A 158 -0.87 9.29 21.75
CA HIS A 158 -1.67 10.25 22.52
C HIS A 158 -2.56 11.09 21.59
N LEU A 159 -3.30 10.43 20.70
CA LEU A 159 -4.47 10.98 20.01
C LEU A 159 -5.69 10.10 20.25
#